data_AF-A0A0V1PBH0-F1
#
_entry.id   AF-A0A0V1PBH0-F1
#
_cell.length_a   1.000
_cell.length_b   1.000
_cell.length_c   1.000
_cell.angle_alpha   90.00
_cell.angle_beta   90.00
_cell.angle_gamma   90.00
#
_symmetry.space_group_name_H-M   'P 1'
#
loop_
_entity.id
_entity.type
_entity.pdbx_description
1 polymer ?
#
loop_
_entity_poly.entity_id
_entity_poly.type
_entity_poly.pdbx_seq_one_letter_code
_entity_poly.pdbx_strand_id
1 'polypeptide(L)'
;MECYQSEIFGPVLCVITVSSLEEALELINGNRFGNGTSIFTGSGWSARKFVHEVDVGQVGINVPIPVPLPMFSFTGSRASFYGDLNFYGKAGINFFTQLKTVTQLWREKNQATDSNSPPPVELAFPVQR
;
A
#
# COMPACT_ATOMS: atom_id res chain seq x y z
N MET A 1 4.92 18.51 24.15
CA MET A 1 6.11 19.28 23.74
C MET A 1 6.02 19.49 22.23
N GLU A 2 6.19 20.71 21.73
CA GLU A 2 6.06 21.03 20.30
C GLU A 2 7.06 20.26 19.43
N CYS A 3 8.30 20.09 19.92
CA CYS A 3 9.37 19.34 19.25
C CYS A 3 9.04 17.85 19.00
N TYR A 4 8.11 17.26 19.75
CA TYR A 4 7.64 15.89 19.52
C TYR A 4 6.45 15.84 18.54
N GLN A 5 5.61 16.88 18.56
CA GLN A 5 4.37 16.93 17.76
C GLN A 5 4.64 17.34 16.30
N SER A 6 5.75 18.04 16.06
CA SER A 6 6.14 18.54 14.74
C SER A 6 7.41 17.88 14.22
N GLU A 7 7.50 17.72 12.92
CA GLU A 7 8.68 17.15 12.26
C GLU A 7 9.80 18.19 12.15
N ILE A 8 10.97 17.88 12.73
CA ILE A 8 12.10 18.82 12.79
C ILE A 8 12.92 18.83 11.48
N PHE A 9 12.98 17.72 10.75
CA PHE A 9 13.80 17.56 9.53
C PHE A 9 15.29 17.92 9.69
N GLY A 10 15.86 17.67 10.89
CA GLY A 10 17.26 17.93 11.20
C GLY A 10 17.88 16.81 12.05
N PRO A 11 19.18 16.90 12.39
CA PRO A 11 19.90 15.89 13.16
C PRO A 11 19.55 15.93 14.67
N VAL A 12 18.29 15.64 15.00
CA VAL A 12 17.74 15.70 16.36
C VAL A 12 17.09 14.36 16.71
N LEU A 13 17.41 13.82 17.89
CA LEU A 13 16.79 12.63 18.45
C LEU A 13 16.07 13.00 19.76
N CYS A 14 14.74 12.85 19.79
CA CYS A 14 13.95 12.94 21.00
C CYS A 14 13.79 11.56 21.63
N VAL A 15 14.13 11.42 22.91
CA VAL A 15 13.96 10.17 23.67
C VAL A 15 12.81 10.34 24.65
N ILE A 16 11.84 9.43 24.58
CA ILE A 16 10.69 9.37 25.48
C ILE A 16 10.74 8.03 26.19
N THR A 17 10.58 8.05 27.51
CA THR A 17 10.50 6.84 28.34
C THR A 17 9.05 6.59 28.72
N VAL A 18 8.61 5.35 28.54
CA VAL A 18 7.27 4.86 28.90
C VAL A 18 7.41 3.58 29.72
N SER A 19 6.35 3.19 30.42
CA SER A 19 6.38 2.11 31.41
C SER A 19 6.12 0.73 30.81
N SER A 20 5.50 0.66 29.63
CA SER A 20 5.13 -0.60 28.99
C SER A 20 5.11 -0.53 27.46
N LEU A 21 4.98 -1.69 26.82
CA LEU A 21 4.81 -1.79 25.37
C LEU A 21 3.46 -1.20 24.93
N GLU A 22 2.43 -1.35 25.75
CA GLU A 22 1.09 -0.82 25.51
C GLU A 22 1.13 0.72 25.49
N GLU A 23 1.80 1.34 26.46
CA GLU A 23 1.95 2.81 26.49
C GLU A 23 2.78 3.31 25.29
N ALA A 24 3.80 2.55 24.86
CA ALA A 24 4.55 2.87 23.66
C ALA A 24 3.67 2.83 22.39
N LEU A 25 2.80 1.81 22.28
CA LEU A 25 1.86 1.65 21.17
C LEU A 25 0.83 2.78 21.15
N GLU A 26 0.26 3.14 22.31
CA GLU A 26 -0.66 4.27 22.44
C GLU A 26 0.00 5.59 22.02
N LEU A 27 1.25 5.81 22.45
CA LEU A 27 2.02 7.00 22.08
C LEU A 27 2.26 7.07 20.56
N ILE A 28 2.66 5.97 19.93
CA ILE A 28 2.91 5.90 18.47
C ILE A 28 1.59 6.06 17.71
N ASN A 29 0.54 5.38 18.14
CA ASN A 29 -0.75 5.39 17.46
C ASN A 29 -1.47 6.74 17.61
N GLY A 30 -1.23 7.46 18.70
CA GLY A 30 -1.71 8.84 18.89
C GLY A 30 -0.96 9.89 18.06
N ASN A 31 0.15 9.54 17.40
CA ASN A 31 0.86 10.45 16.52
C ASN A 31 0.07 10.68 15.22
N ARG A 32 0.01 11.94 14.77
CA ARG A 32 -0.66 12.33 13.51
C ARG A 32 -0.09 11.59 12.28
N PHE A 33 1.22 11.31 12.30
CA PHE A 33 1.96 10.70 11.21
C PHE A 33 2.13 9.20 11.43
N GLY A 34 2.14 8.43 10.34
CA GLY A 34 2.17 6.97 10.33
C GLY A 34 3.04 6.42 9.20
N ASN A 35 4.20 7.02 8.95
CA ASN A 35 5.08 6.64 7.85
C ASN A 35 5.81 5.31 8.14
N GLY A 36 6.72 5.33 9.12
CA GLY A 36 7.52 4.16 9.50
C GLY A 36 7.85 4.15 10.99
N THR A 37 8.01 2.94 11.54
CA THR A 37 8.35 2.73 12.95
C THR A 37 9.13 1.43 13.12
N SER A 38 9.87 1.32 14.23
CA SER A 38 10.68 0.15 14.51
C SER A 38 10.69 -0.20 16.00
N ILE A 39 10.74 -1.50 16.29
CA ILE A 39 10.97 -2.04 17.62
C ILE A 39 12.30 -2.80 17.65
N PHE A 40 13.07 -2.59 18.72
CA PHE A 40 14.29 -3.35 19.01
C PHE A 40 14.02 -4.27 20.19
N THR A 41 14.03 -5.58 19.95
CA THR A 41 13.66 -6.57 20.97
C THR A 41 14.24 -7.95 20.66
N GLY A 42 14.55 -8.70 21.73
CA GLY A 42 14.84 -10.13 21.67
C GLY A 42 13.61 -11.02 21.84
N SER A 43 12.43 -10.44 22.08
CA SER A 43 11.18 -11.16 22.34
C SER A 43 10.30 -11.26 21.09
N GLY A 44 10.08 -12.48 20.61
CA GLY A 44 9.16 -12.73 19.48
C GLY A 44 7.70 -12.35 19.80
N TRP A 45 7.28 -12.45 21.07
CA TRP A 45 5.96 -11.98 21.51
C TRP A 45 5.83 -10.46 21.33
N SER A 46 6.84 -9.70 21.76
CA SER A 46 6.83 -8.23 21.65
C SER A 46 6.83 -7.80 20.19
N ALA A 47 7.66 -8.45 19.35
CA ALA A 47 7.71 -8.19 17.93
C ALA A 47 6.35 -8.46 17.25
N ARG A 48 5.72 -9.61 17.53
CA ARG A 48 4.43 -9.95 16.92
C ARG A 48 3.31 -9.02 17.37
N LYS A 49 3.26 -8.69 18.66
CA LYS A 49 2.30 -7.74 19.23
C LYS A 49 2.44 -6.38 18.56
N PHE A 50 3.67 -5.86 18.51
CA PHE A 50 3.96 -4.57 17.88
C PHE A 50 3.51 -4.52 16.42
N VAL A 51 3.82 -5.54 15.61
CA VAL A 51 3.41 -5.61 14.20
C VAL A 51 1.89 -5.62 14.01
N HIS A 52 1.13 -6.23 14.92
CA HIS A 52 -0.33 -6.30 14.79
C HIS A 52 -1.05 -5.06 15.30
N GLU A 53 -0.52 -4.40 16.33
CA GLU A 53 -1.21 -3.33 17.05
C GLU A 53 -0.77 -1.93 16.63
N VAL A 54 0.38 -1.78 15.95
CA VAL A 54 0.85 -0.48 15.50
C VAL A 54 0.15 -0.03 14.21
N ASP A 55 -0.38 1.20 14.19
CA ASP A 55 -1.04 1.82 13.04
C ASP A 55 -0.06 2.68 12.24
N VAL A 56 0.88 2.01 11.56
CA VAL A 56 1.95 2.65 10.78
C VAL A 56 2.18 1.87 9.49
N GLY A 57 2.50 2.57 8.39
CA GLY A 57 2.69 1.95 7.08
C GLY A 57 3.86 0.97 7.02
N GLN A 58 5.04 1.37 7.53
CA GLN A 58 6.27 0.57 7.49
C GLN A 58 6.69 0.14 8.89
N VAL A 59 6.92 -1.15 9.12
CA VAL A 59 7.25 -1.70 10.45
C VAL A 59 8.56 -2.48 10.39
N GLY A 60 9.54 -2.09 11.21
CA GLY A 60 10.83 -2.75 11.34
C GLY A 60 10.97 -3.53 12.66
N ILE A 61 11.50 -4.75 12.58
CA ILE A 61 11.95 -5.52 13.75
C ILE A 61 13.48 -5.57 13.73
N ASN A 62 14.12 -4.94 14.71
CA ASN A 62 15.58 -4.82 14.79
C ASN A 62 16.24 -4.16 13.56
N VAL A 63 15.47 -3.34 12.83
CA VAL A 63 15.93 -2.55 11.66
C VAL A 63 15.48 -1.10 11.87
N PRO A 64 16.40 -0.11 11.95
CA PRO A 64 16.04 1.28 12.32
C PRO A 64 15.23 2.02 11.25
N ILE A 65 15.44 1.69 9.98
CA ILE A 65 14.80 2.35 8.84
C ILE A 65 14.22 1.24 7.95
N PRO A 66 12.94 0.88 8.11
CA PRO A 66 12.33 -0.27 7.43
C PRO A 66 11.85 0.09 6.00
N VAL A 67 12.71 0.72 5.21
CA VAL A 67 12.37 1.11 3.83
C VAL A 67 12.25 -0.14 2.95
N PRO A 68 11.10 -0.35 2.28
CA PRO A 68 10.91 -1.52 1.43
C PRO A 68 11.83 -1.50 0.21
N LEU A 69 12.24 -2.69 -0.24
CA LEU A 69 12.92 -2.84 -1.53
C LEU A 69 11.96 -2.49 -2.69
N PRO A 70 12.46 -2.09 -3.87
CA PRO A 70 11.63 -1.59 -4.98
C PRO A 70 10.54 -2.53 -5.51
N MET A 71 10.62 -3.84 -5.20
CA MET A 71 9.60 -4.84 -5.57
C MET A 71 8.38 -4.83 -4.63
N PHE A 72 8.56 -4.34 -3.41
CA PHE A 72 7.47 -4.03 -2.47
C PHE A 72 7.03 -2.58 -2.68
N SER A 73 5.99 -2.09 -2.01
CA SER A 73 5.52 -0.70 -2.14
C SER A 73 5.89 0.11 -0.90
N PHE A 74 6.23 1.39 -1.05
CA PHE A 74 6.44 2.32 0.07
C PHE A 74 5.08 2.66 0.66
N THR A 75 4.86 2.22 1.90
CA THR A 75 3.59 2.37 2.60
C THR A 75 3.63 3.53 3.59
N GLY A 76 2.48 4.13 3.84
CA GLY A 76 2.27 5.09 4.91
C GLY A 76 0.81 5.02 5.37
N SER A 77 0.54 5.46 6.60
CA SER A 77 -0.81 5.60 7.13
C SER A 77 -1.05 7.04 7.62
N ARG A 78 -2.33 7.35 7.90
CA ARG A 78 -2.76 8.64 8.46
C ARG A 78 -2.27 9.83 7.63
N ALA A 79 -1.76 10.89 8.27
CA ALA A 79 -1.30 12.08 7.56
C ALA A 79 -0.01 11.86 6.75
N SER A 80 0.57 10.65 6.75
CA SER A 80 1.76 10.32 5.97
C SER A 80 1.46 9.79 4.57
N PHE A 81 0.20 9.50 4.23
CA PHE A 81 -0.17 9.03 2.90
C PHE A 81 -1.59 9.44 2.52
N TYR A 82 -1.78 9.83 1.26
CA TYR A 82 -3.10 10.15 0.70
C TYR A 82 -3.35 9.27 -0.53
N GLY A 83 -4.48 8.56 -0.52
CA GLY A 83 -4.88 7.64 -1.59
C GLY A 83 -5.03 6.22 -1.08
N ASP A 84 -5.22 5.29 -2.01
CA ASP A 84 -5.38 3.86 -1.80
C ASP A 84 -4.18 3.05 -2.32
N LEU A 85 -3.53 3.51 -3.40
CA LEU A 85 -2.39 2.85 -4.04
C LEU A 85 -1.05 3.46 -3.62
N ASN A 86 -0.30 2.69 -2.85
CA ASN A 86 1.04 3.03 -2.37
C ASN A 86 2.08 3.22 -3.49
N PHE A 87 3.23 3.81 -3.14
CA PHE A 87 4.27 4.16 -4.10
C PHE A 87 5.11 2.95 -4.54
N TYR A 88 5.46 2.90 -5.83
CA TYR A 88 6.23 1.84 -6.52
C TYR A 88 5.74 0.39 -6.27
N GLY A 89 6.51 -0.61 -6.74
CA GLY A 89 6.13 -2.02 -6.66
C GLY A 89 4.85 -2.33 -7.43
N LYS A 90 4.09 -3.34 -6.99
CA LYS A 90 2.82 -3.73 -7.61
C LYS A 90 1.75 -2.64 -7.51
N ALA A 91 1.74 -1.86 -6.41
CA ALA A 91 0.80 -0.75 -6.27
C ALA A 91 1.05 0.34 -7.33
N GLY A 92 2.30 0.64 -7.63
CA GLY A 92 2.67 1.54 -8.73
C GLY A 92 2.18 1.05 -10.10
N ILE A 93 2.27 -0.26 -10.38
CA ILE A 93 1.74 -0.84 -11.63
C ILE A 93 0.23 -0.62 -11.71
N ASN A 94 -0.51 -0.91 -10.63
CA ASN A 94 -1.96 -0.69 -10.59
C ASN A 94 -2.34 0.78 -10.71
N PHE A 95 -1.52 1.70 -10.21
CA PHE A 95 -1.76 3.14 -10.29
C PHE A 95 -1.57 3.67 -11.72
N PHE A 96 -0.54 3.19 -12.43
CA PHE A 96 -0.23 3.64 -13.79
C PHE A 96 -0.94 2.82 -14.89
N THR A 97 -1.76 1.83 -14.54
CA THR A 97 -2.48 0.99 -15.49
C THR A 97 -3.97 0.94 -15.18
N GLN A 98 -4.77 0.50 -16.15
CA GLN A 98 -6.22 0.33 -15.99
C GLN A 98 -6.59 -1.13 -16.22
N LEU A 99 -7.39 -1.69 -15.32
CA LEU A 99 -7.95 -3.04 -15.50
C LEU A 99 -8.95 -3.06 -16.65
N LYS A 100 -8.78 -4.04 -17.56
CA LYS A 100 -9.70 -4.31 -18.67
C LYS A 100 -10.18 -5.75 -18.58
N THR A 101 -11.49 -5.95 -18.50
CA THR A 101 -12.12 -7.27 -18.50
C THR A 101 -12.61 -7.61 -19.91
N VAL A 102 -12.24 -8.78 -20.42
CA VAL A 102 -12.64 -9.26 -21.75
C VAL A 102 -13.38 -10.58 -21.60
N THR A 103 -14.60 -10.65 -22.12
CA THR A 103 -15.40 -11.88 -22.22
C THR A 103 -15.66 -12.16 -23.69
N GLN A 104 -15.34 -13.36 -24.16
CA GLN A 104 -15.51 -13.76 -25.56
C GLN A 104 -16.24 -15.11 -25.66
N LEU A 105 -17.15 -15.21 -26.63
CA LEU A 105 -17.84 -16.46 -26.99
C LEU A 105 -17.83 -16.60 -28.52
N TRP A 106 -17.19 -17.66 -29.01
CA TRP A 106 -17.14 -17.99 -30.44
C TRP A 106 -18.06 -19.18 -30.70
N ARG A 107 -19.14 -18.97 -31.45
CA ARG A 107 -19.99 -20.07 -31.96
C ARG A 107 -19.51 -20.44 -33.36
N GLU A 108 -19.34 -21.74 -33.64
CA GLU A 108 -19.09 -22.19 -35.01
C GLU A 108 -20.25 -21.77 -35.92
N LYS A 109 -19.94 -21.08 -37.02
CA LYS A 109 -20.87 -20.88 -38.14
C LYS A 109 -20.53 -21.94 -39.18
N ASN A 110 -21.52 -22.71 -39.63
CA ASN A 110 -21.39 -23.50 -40.87
C ASN A 110 -21.02 -22.54 -42.00
N GLN A 111 -19.76 -22.56 -42.43
CA GLN A 111 -19.26 -21.68 -43.49
C GLN A 111 -19.79 -22.16 -44.85
N ALA A 112 -20.80 -21.47 -45.37
CA ALA A 112 -21.11 -21.47 -46.78
C ALA A 112 -21.41 -20.03 -47.19
N THR A 113 -20.37 -19.25 -47.49
CA THR A 113 -20.39 -18.13 -48.46
C THR A 113 -19.02 -17.46 -48.59
N ASP A 114 -18.50 -17.50 -49.82
CA ASP A 114 -17.50 -16.69 -50.51
C ASP A 114 -16.25 -16.11 -49.81
N SER A 115 -15.11 -16.48 -50.38
CA SER A 115 -13.78 -16.53 -49.79
C SER A 115 -12.85 -15.38 -50.22
N ASN A 116 -13.22 -14.10 -50.10
CA ASN A 116 -12.23 -13.04 -50.37
C ASN A 116 -12.43 -11.68 -49.67
N SER A 117 -13.33 -11.55 -48.70
CA SER A 117 -13.48 -10.31 -47.93
C SER A 117 -13.38 -10.58 -46.43
N PRO A 118 -12.62 -9.78 -45.64
CA PRO A 118 -12.65 -9.90 -44.20
C PRO A 118 -14.08 -9.63 -43.69
N PRO A 119 -14.55 -10.35 -42.65
CA PRO A 119 -15.88 -10.14 -42.10
C PRO A 119 -16.02 -8.71 -41.56
N PRO A 120 -17.23 -8.11 -41.63
CA PRO A 120 -17.46 -6.76 -41.11
C PRO A 120 -17.23 -6.71 -39.59
N VAL A 121 -16.70 -5.58 -39.10
CA VAL A 121 -16.55 -5.32 -37.66
C VAL A 121 -17.86 -4.71 -37.15
N GLU A 122 -18.59 -5.46 -36.33
CA GLU A 122 -19.80 -4.97 -35.65
C GLU A 122 -19.43 -4.45 -34.25
N LEU A 123 -19.76 -3.19 -33.95
CA LEU A 123 -19.60 -2.59 -32.62
C LEU A 123 -20.99 -2.36 -32.01
N ALA A 124 -21.24 -2.95 -30.85
CA ALA A 124 -22.45 -2.71 -30.07
C ALA A 124 -22.10 -1.90 -28.82
N PHE A 125 -22.77 -0.77 -28.63
CA PHE A 125 -22.65 0.05 -27.43
C PHE A 125 -23.95 -0.04 -26.62
N PRO A 126 -23.90 -0.38 -25.32
CA PRO A 126 -25.09 -0.36 -24.48
C PRO A 126 -25.58 1.10 -24.33
N VAL A 127 -26.86 1.34 -24.61
CA VAL A 127 -27.48 2.65 -24.36
C VAL A 127 -27.80 2.72 -22.86
N GLN A 128 -27.04 3.51 -22.10
CA GLN A 128 -27.39 3.82 -20.70
C GLN A 128 -28.64 4.72 -20.70
N ARG A 129 -29.68 4.32 -19.94
CA ARG A 129 -30.78 5.20 -19.55
C ARG A 129 -30.44 5.90 -18.25
#